data_AF-A0A9R0Y4T6-F1
#
_entry.id   AF-A0A9R0Y4T6-F1
#
_cell.length_a   1.000
_cell.length_b   1.000
_cell.length_c   1.000
_cell.angle_alpha   90.00
_cell.angle_beta   90.00
_cell.angle_gamma   90.00
#
_symmetry.space_group_name_H-M   'P 1'
#
loop_
_entity.id
_entity.type
_entity.pdbx_description
1 polymer ?
#
loop_
_entity_poly.entity_id
_entity_poly.type
_entity_poly.pdbx_seq_one_letter_code
_entity_poly.pdbx_strand_id
1 'polypeptide(L)'
;MHLSENEGIEGVRFAVTGGQGFVGAALCLELIRRGALEVRSLDLRASSSWSQQLLDAGVRFFQGDVRKKEDVEKVFRNVDCVFHLASYGMSGKEMVQAGRTDEININGTCNVLDACHEHGVRRLVYVSTYNVVFGGKPIVNGSETLPYFPIEDHVDAYGRSKSIAEQLVLKSNGRQAKSNKGTRLYTCAIRPAAIYGPGEERHLPRILSLGKLGLASFRIGAPNVKTDWVYADNLVLALILASMGLLDDIPGRKGTPVAAGQAYFICDGAPINSFDFIISPLFRSLGYAVPRVTLDTSVALAISRIILFMSTLLYPWLDSKWIPQPLILPAEVYKVGVTHYFSYLKAKEELGYVPVTSPQEGLAATISYWQERKRRELDGPTIMSVALPCFTRVWH
;
A
#
# COMPACT_ATOMS: atom_id res chain seq x y z
N MET A 1 4.09 25.15 6.25
CA MET A 1 4.42 25.17 4.82
C MET A 1 3.21 25.78 4.10
N HIS A 2 3.28 27.03 3.64
CA HIS A 2 2.20 27.65 2.84
C HIS A 2 2.62 27.62 1.37
N LEU A 3 2.70 26.41 0.81
CA LEU A 3 2.73 26.23 -0.64
C LEU A 3 1.28 26.27 -1.13
N SER A 4 1.03 26.77 -2.33
CA SER A 4 -0.32 26.62 -2.93
C SER A 4 -0.63 25.13 -3.12
N GLU A 5 -1.90 24.72 -3.11
CA GLU A 5 -2.30 23.29 -3.13
C GLU A 5 -1.75 22.50 -4.33
N ASN A 6 -1.35 23.19 -5.41
CA ASN A 6 -0.86 22.62 -6.67
C ASN A 6 0.63 22.93 -6.94
N GLU A 7 1.32 23.62 -6.03
CA GLU A 7 2.72 24.02 -6.23
C GLU A 7 3.62 22.78 -6.36
N GLY A 8 4.46 22.73 -7.40
CA GLY A 8 5.31 21.57 -7.69
C GLY A 8 4.58 20.34 -8.25
N ILE A 9 3.29 20.50 -8.59
CA ILE A 9 2.46 19.53 -9.32
C ILE A 9 2.09 20.03 -10.71
N GLU A 10 1.63 21.28 -10.83
CA GLU A 10 1.25 21.86 -12.11
C GLU A 10 2.44 21.90 -13.08
N GLY A 11 2.24 21.41 -14.31
CA GLY A 11 3.30 21.41 -15.33
C GLY A 11 4.39 20.34 -15.14
N VAL A 12 4.28 19.49 -14.12
CA VAL A 12 5.28 18.47 -13.77
C VAL A 12 4.93 17.10 -14.36
N ARG A 13 5.94 16.32 -14.75
CA ARG A 13 5.78 14.92 -15.19
C ARG A 13 6.07 13.94 -14.06
N PHE A 14 5.12 13.04 -13.80
CA PHE A 14 5.21 12.04 -12.75
C PHE A 14 5.27 10.62 -13.30
N ALA A 15 6.00 9.74 -12.61
CA ALA A 15 5.89 8.31 -12.77
C ALA A 15 5.47 7.64 -11.46
N VAL A 16 4.52 6.70 -11.54
CA VAL A 16 3.99 5.96 -10.40
C VAL A 16 4.15 4.46 -10.69
N THR A 17 5.06 3.81 -9.97
CA THR A 17 5.14 2.33 -10.01
C THR A 17 4.06 1.74 -9.10
N GLY A 18 3.42 0.65 -9.52
CA GLY A 18 2.23 0.12 -8.85
C GLY A 18 0.99 1.01 -9.07
N GLY A 19 0.97 1.78 -10.14
CA GLY A 19 -0.08 2.78 -10.38
C GLY A 19 -1.44 2.21 -10.77
N GLN A 20 -1.57 0.90 -11.04
CA GLN A 20 -2.89 0.24 -11.16
C GLN A 20 -3.38 -0.27 -9.79
N GLY A 21 -2.60 -0.11 -8.72
CA GLY A 21 -2.93 -0.54 -7.35
C GLY A 21 -3.85 0.42 -6.63
N PHE A 22 -4.42 -0.01 -5.51
CA PHE A 22 -5.39 0.78 -4.74
C PHE A 22 -4.92 2.23 -4.48
N VAL A 23 -3.79 2.40 -3.78
CA VAL A 23 -3.23 3.75 -3.50
C VAL A 23 -2.62 4.38 -4.75
N GLY A 24 -2.00 3.58 -5.61
CA GLY A 24 -1.32 4.08 -6.82
C GLY A 24 -2.27 4.70 -7.83
N ALA A 25 -3.45 4.10 -8.01
CA ALA A 25 -4.49 4.60 -8.90
C ALA A 25 -5.07 5.91 -8.35
N ALA A 26 -5.42 5.94 -7.06
CA ALA A 26 -5.92 7.14 -6.40
C ALA A 26 -4.90 8.31 -6.50
N LEU A 27 -3.61 8.02 -6.30
CA LEU A 27 -2.53 9.00 -6.49
C LEU A 27 -2.45 9.51 -7.93
N CYS A 28 -2.52 8.62 -8.93
CA CYS A 28 -2.46 9.03 -10.33
C CYS A 28 -3.62 9.97 -10.70
N LEU A 29 -4.84 9.63 -10.26
CA LEU A 29 -6.03 10.45 -10.48
C LEU A 29 -5.90 11.81 -9.81
N GLU A 30 -5.41 11.85 -8.57
CA GLU A 30 -5.24 13.11 -7.84
C GLU A 30 -4.15 13.99 -8.46
N LEU A 31 -3.05 13.42 -8.96
CA LEU A 31 -2.01 14.16 -9.68
C LEU A 31 -2.56 14.83 -10.96
N ILE A 32 -3.36 14.09 -11.75
CA ILE A 32 -4.05 14.65 -12.92
C ILE A 32 -5.00 15.78 -12.49
N ARG A 33 -5.81 15.55 -11.44
CA ARG A 33 -6.78 16.53 -10.94
C ARG A 33 -6.11 17.85 -10.53
N ARG A 34 -4.87 17.79 -10.03
CA ARG A 34 -4.05 18.94 -9.62
C ARG A 34 -3.24 19.58 -10.75
N GLY A 35 -3.44 19.16 -12.01
CA GLY A 35 -2.83 19.79 -13.18
C GLY A 35 -1.45 19.27 -13.55
N ALA A 36 -1.08 18.05 -13.14
CA ALA A 36 0.13 17.39 -13.63
C ALA A 36 0.16 17.40 -15.17
N LEU A 37 1.33 17.74 -15.75
CA LEU A 37 1.51 17.74 -17.21
C LEU A 37 1.38 16.34 -17.80
N GLU A 38 1.89 15.35 -17.08
CA GLU A 38 1.84 13.95 -17.48
C GLU A 38 1.94 13.06 -16.26
N VAL A 39 1.10 12.02 -16.19
CA VAL A 39 1.22 10.96 -15.18
C VAL A 39 1.39 9.63 -15.90
N ARG A 40 2.48 8.92 -15.59
CA ARG A 40 2.80 7.61 -16.15
C ARG A 40 2.67 6.53 -15.09
N SER A 41 1.85 5.53 -15.35
CA SER A 41 1.66 4.38 -14.47
C SER A 41 2.47 3.18 -14.98
N LEU A 42 3.33 2.61 -14.13
CA LEU A 42 4.02 1.34 -14.38
C LEU A 42 3.41 0.25 -13.48
N ASP A 43 2.83 -0.79 -14.05
CA ASP A 43 2.33 -1.94 -13.28
C ASP A 43 2.51 -3.24 -14.06
N LEU A 44 2.69 -4.35 -13.34
CA LEU A 44 2.79 -5.69 -13.92
C LEU A 44 1.45 -6.15 -14.50
N ARG A 45 0.34 -5.74 -13.85
CA ARG A 45 -1.01 -6.10 -14.26
C ARG A 45 -1.40 -5.35 -15.52
N ALA A 46 -1.86 -6.08 -16.54
CA ALA A 46 -2.40 -5.49 -17.75
C ALA A 46 -3.67 -4.66 -17.50
N SER A 47 -4.46 -5.02 -16.49
CA SER A 47 -5.67 -4.32 -16.09
C SER A 47 -5.98 -4.50 -14.59
N SER A 48 -6.78 -3.59 -14.05
CA SER A 48 -7.35 -3.58 -12.71
C SER A 48 -8.74 -2.94 -12.74
N SER A 49 -9.41 -2.92 -11.58
CA SER A 49 -10.70 -2.22 -11.40
C SER A 49 -10.62 -0.71 -11.67
N TRP A 50 -9.40 -0.15 -11.66
CA TRP A 50 -9.13 1.28 -11.85
C TRP A 50 -8.73 1.63 -13.28
N SER A 51 -8.47 0.64 -14.14
CA SER A 51 -7.84 0.90 -15.44
C SER A 51 -8.66 1.82 -16.35
N GLN A 52 -9.99 1.65 -16.40
CA GLN A 52 -10.83 2.52 -17.21
C GLN A 52 -10.80 3.96 -16.70
N GLN A 53 -10.94 4.16 -15.39
CA GLN A 53 -10.91 5.48 -14.78
C GLN A 53 -9.56 6.19 -14.99
N LEU A 54 -8.45 5.45 -14.90
CA LEU A 54 -7.11 5.99 -15.17
C LEU A 54 -6.96 6.42 -16.63
N LEU A 55 -7.45 5.61 -17.58
CA LEU A 55 -7.42 5.94 -19.01
C LEU A 55 -8.29 7.17 -19.32
N ASP A 56 -9.50 7.23 -18.76
CA ASP A 56 -10.42 8.35 -18.95
C ASP A 56 -9.85 9.66 -18.38
N ALA A 57 -9.08 9.58 -17.29
CA ALA A 57 -8.35 10.71 -16.73
C ALA A 57 -7.08 11.09 -17.53
N GLY A 58 -6.69 10.33 -18.55
CA GLY A 58 -5.50 10.61 -19.37
C GLY A 58 -4.18 10.11 -18.77
N VAL A 59 -4.22 9.20 -17.80
CA VAL A 59 -3.01 8.55 -17.27
C VAL A 59 -2.41 7.64 -18.33
N ARG A 60 -1.10 7.80 -18.60
CA ARG A 60 -0.40 6.93 -19.56
C ARG A 60 0.03 5.64 -18.90
N PHE A 61 -0.58 4.54 -19.30
CA PHE A 61 -0.27 3.23 -18.76
C PHE A 61 0.88 2.55 -19.51
N PHE A 62 1.82 1.99 -18.73
CA PHE A 62 2.92 1.16 -19.19
C PHE A 62 2.85 -0.18 -18.46
N GLN A 63 2.50 -1.25 -19.18
CA GLN A 63 2.63 -2.59 -18.64
C GLN A 63 4.10 -2.97 -18.59
N GLY A 64 4.60 -3.34 -17.41
CA GLY A 64 6.00 -3.70 -17.24
C GLY A 64 6.30 -4.21 -15.83
N ASP A 65 7.45 -4.84 -15.67
CA ASP A 65 7.90 -5.42 -14.41
C ASP A 65 9.02 -4.57 -13.82
N VAL A 66 8.88 -4.12 -12.56
CA VAL A 66 9.93 -3.36 -11.87
C VAL A 66 11.25 -4.12 -11.72
N ARG A 67 11.22 -5.46 -11.83
CA ARG A 67 12.42 -6.31 -11.85
C ARG A 67 13.21 -6.19 -13.14
N LYS A 68 12.59 -5.71 -14.23
CA LYS A 68 13.23 -5.48 -15.53
C LYS A 68 13.63 -4.02 -15.65
N LYS A 69 14.93 -3.77 -15.76
CA LYS A 69 15.48 -2.42 -15.81
C LYS A 69 14.93 -1.61 -16.98
N GLU A 70 14.78 -2.24 -18.13
CA GLU A 70 14.34 -1.61 -19.39
C GLU A 70 12.89 -1.09 -19.27
N ASP A 71 12.02 -1.83 -18.58
CA ASP A 71 10.63 -1.43 -18.34
C ASP A 71 10.57 -0.18 -17.46
N VAL A 72 11.41 -0.11 -16.42
CA VAL A 72 11.50 1.05 -15.52
C VAL A 72 12.08 2.26 -16.24
N GLU A 73 13.19 2.09 -16.96
CA GLU A 73 13.84 3.17 -17.72
C GLU A 73 12.91 3.79 -18.75
N LYS A 74 12.14 2.97 -19.49
CA LYS A 74 11.18 3.47 -20.48
C LYS A 74 10.19 4.47 -19.88
N VAL A 75 9.73 4.22 -18.65
CA VAL A 75 8.76 5.07 -17.96
C VAL A 75 9.40 6.33 -17.39
N PHE A 76 10.66 6.26 -16.94
CA PHE A 76 11.33 7.31 -16.18
C PHE A 76 12.01 8.39 -17.05
N ARG A 77 12.09 8.19 -18.37
CA ARG A 77 12.63 9.18 -19.31
C ARG A 77 11.91 10.53 -19.20
N ASN A 78 12.63 11.61 -18.93
CA ASN A 78 12.08 12.96 -18.80
C ASN A 78 10.98 13.08 -17.71
N VAL A 79 11.12 12.34 -16.61
CA VAL A 79 10.23 12.43 -15.45
C VAL A 79 10.89 13.29 -14.36
N ASP A 80 10.11 14.16 -13.74
CA ASP A 80 10.59 15.06 -12.70
C ASP A 80 10.48 14.44 -11.30
N CYS A 81 9.42 13.67 -11.07
CA CYS A 81 9.14 13.03 -9.78
C CYS A 81 8.61 11.60 -9.93
N VAL A 82 9.13 10.70 -9.10
CA VAL A 82 8.74 9.30 -9.05
C VAL A 82 8.09 8.98 -7.70
N PHE A 83 6.96 8.28 -7.76
CA PHE A 83 6.34 7.61 -6.63
C PHE A 83 6.53 6.10 -6.74
N HIS A 84 7.27 5.50 -5.81
CA HIS A 84 7.53 4.06 -5.80
C HIS A 84 6.59 3.32 -4.84
N LEU A 85 5.47 2.79 -5.37
CA LEU A 85 4.44 2.04 -4.62
C LEU A 85 4.42 0.55 -4.99
N ALA A 86 5.10 0.13 -6.07
CA ALA A 86 5.14 -1.28 -6.47
C ALA A 86 5.76 -2.12 -5.35
N SER A 87 5.01 -3.12 -4.88
CA SER A 87 5.45 -4.01 -3.81
C SER A 87 4.68 -5.33 -3.81
N TYR A 88 5.28 -6.35 -3.20
CA TYR A 88 4.74 -7.70 -3.12
C TYR A 88 4.98 -8.31 -1.74
N GLY A 89 4.11 -9.24 -1.30
CA GLY A 89 4.34 -10.02 -0.07
C GLY A 89 3.64 -9.50 1.17
N MET A 90 2.76 -8.49 1.07
CA MET A 90 2.14 -7.84 2.24
C MET A 90 1.14 -8.74 2.99
N SER A 91 0.47 -9.66 2.30
CA SER A 91 -0.58 -10.50 2.89
C SER A 91 -0.80 -11.81 2.12
N GLY A 92 -1.33 -12.82 2.81
CA GLY A 92 -1.84 -14.06 2.21
C GLY A 92 -0.75 -14.95 1.63
N LYS A 93 -1.05 -15.64 0.53
CA LYS A 93 -0.10 -16.54 -0.15
C LYS A 93 1.20 -15.85 -0.59
N GLU A 94 1.20 -14.54 -0.78
CA GLU A 94 2.39 -13.82 -1.20
C GLU A 94 3.45 -13.80 -0.09
N MET A 95 3.03 -13.87 1.18
CA MET A 95 3.94 -13.86 2.35
C MET A 95 4.84 -15.09 2.43
N VAL A 96 4.46 -16.21 1.80
CA VAL A 96 5.29 -17.43 1.76
C VAL A 96 6.29 -17.44 0.60
N GLN A 97 6.29 -16.41 -0.25
CA GLN A 97 7.15 -16.30 -1.43
C GLN A 97 8.31 -15.32 -1.18
N ALA A 98 9.20 -15.66 -0.24
CA ALA A 98 10.30 -14.79 0.18
C ALA A 98 11.21 -14.37 -0.98
N GLY A 99 11.64 -15.29 -1.85
CA GLY A 99 12.50 -14.96 -3.00
C GLY A 99 11.87 -13.96 -3.95
N ARG A 100 10.58 -14.14 -4.29
CA ARG A 100 9.83 -13.20 -5.13
C ARG A 100 9.64 -11.85 -4.46
N THR A 101 9.48 -11.84 -3.13
CA THR A 101 9.36 -10.63 -2.33
C THR A 101 10.64 -9.80 -2.41
N ASP A 102 11.81 -10.42 -2.30
CA ASP A 102 13.10 -9.76 -2.43
C ASP A 102 13.36 -9.26 -3.86
N GLU A 103 13.09 -10.07 -4.87
CA GLU A 103 13.24 -9.65 -6.27
C GLU A 103 12.42 -8.38 -6.56
N ILE A 104 11.17 -8.32 -6.11
CA ILE A 104 10.30 -7.19 -6.39
C ILE A 104 10.64 -5.99 -5.50
N ASN A 105 10.72 -6.18 -4.19
CA ASN A 105 10.84 -5.08 -3.25
C ASN A 105 12.28 -4.56 -3.16
N ILE A 106 13.30 -5.40 -3.26
CA ILE A 106 14.71 -4.98 -3.15
C ILE A 106 15.26 -4.72 -4.55
N ASN A 107 15.31 -5.73 -5.43
CA ASN A 107 15.93 -5.55 -6.75
C ASN A 107 15.12 -4.58 -7.62
N GLY A 108 13.78 -4.62 -7.54
CA GLY A 108 12.94 -3.62 -8.19
C GLY A 108 13.20 -2.19 -7.68
N THR A 109 13.44 -2.00 -6.37
CA THR A 109 13.84 -0.70 -5.83
C THR A 109 15.21 -0.27 -6.35
N CYS A 110 16.18 -1.19 -6.47
CA CYS A 110 17.48 -0.90 -7.08
C CYS A 110 17.33 -0.41 -8.53
N ASN A 111 16.50 -1.07 -9.33
CA ASN A 111 16.23 -0.64 -10.71
C ASN A 111 15.58 0.76 -10.77
N VAL A 112 14.66 1.06 -9.85
CA VAL A 112 14.05 2.40 -9.71
C VAL A 112 15.10 3.45 -9.39
N LEU A 113 16.00 3.17 -8.43
CA LEU A 113 17.08 4.09 -8.05
C LEU A 113 18.07 4.30 -9.19
N ASP A 114 18.43 3.24 -9.92
CA ASP A 114 19.30 3.33 -11.08
C ASP A 114 18.66 4.13 -12.21
N ALA A 115 17.37 3.90 -12.52
CA ALA A 115 16.65 4.67 -13.53
C ALA A 115 16.54 6.16 -13.14
N CYS A 116 16.30 6.46 -11.86
CA CYS A 116 16.33 7.84 -11.36
C CYS A 116 17.70 8.50 -11.60
N HIS A 117 18.78 7.78 -11.32
CA HIS A 117 20.15 8.27 -11.49
C HIS A 117 20.54 8.47 -12.96
N GLU A 118 20.17 7.54 -13.85
CA GLU A 118 20.44 7.60 -15.29
C GLU A 118 19.63 8.70 -15.99
N HIS A 119 18.34 8.85 -15.65
CA HIS A 119 17.45 9.81 -16.31
C HIS A 119 17.38 11.18 -15.63
N GLY A 120 18.07 11.38 -14.50
CA GLY A 120 18.11 12.66 -13.80
C GLY A 120 16.80 13.06 -13.14
N VAL A 121 16.07 12.07 -12.61
CA VAL A 121 14.88 12.31 -11.78
C VAL A 121 15.32 13.08 -10.53
N ARG A 122 14.58 14.15 -10.18
CA ARG A 122 14.91 15.01 -9.05
C ARG A 122 14.32 14.55 -7.74
N ARG A 123 13.12 13.96 -7.78
CA ARG A 123 12.34 13.62 -6.58
C ARG A 123 11.91 12.17 -6.60
N LEU A 124 12.17 11.44 -5.52
CA LEU A 124 11.69 10.08 -5.32
C LEU A 124 11.00 9.95 -3.96
N VAL A 125 9.70 9.69 -3.99
CA VAL A 125 8.92 9.34 -2.79
C VAL A 125 8.71 7.83 -2.78
N TYR A 126 9.26 7.16 -1.77
CA TYR A 126 9.12 5.72 -1.58
C TYR A 126 8.04 5.40 -0.55
N VAL A 127 7.08 4.54 -0.91
CA VAL A 127 6.08 4.07 0.05
C VAL A 127 6.61 2.84 0.74
N SER A 128 7.05 3.03 1.98
CA SER A 128 7.52 2.02 2.91
C SER A 128 6.36 1.47 3.75
N THR A 129 6.59 1.14 5.02
CA THR A 129 5.61 0.58 5.94
C THR A 129 6.07 0.77 7.39
N TYR A 130 5.14 0.85 8.34
CA TYR A 130 5.51 0.81 9.76
C TYR A 130 6.19 -0.51 10.18
N ASN A 131 6.04 -1.59 9.41
CA ASN A 131 6.70 -2.87 9.69
C ASN A 131 8.22 -2.78 9.67
N VAL A 132 8.83 -1.70 9.16
CA VAL A 132 10.29 -1.51 9.19
C VAL A 132 10.86 -1.30 10.59
N VAL A 133 10.02 -0.94 11.56
CA VAL A 133 10.41 -0.80 12.98
C VAL A 133 9.63 -1.74 13.91
N PHE A 134 8.60 -2.42 13.40
CA PHE A 134 7.71 -3.27 14.20
C PHE A 134 7.94 -4.76 13.90
N GLY A 135 8.22 -5.53 14.95
CA GLY A 135 8.40 -6.98 14.88
C GLY A 135 7.68 -7.74 15.99
N GLY A 136 6.49 -7.26 16.40
CA GLY A 136 5.66 -7.96 17.38
C GLY A 136 5.88 -7.58 18.84
N LYS A 137 6.72 -6.58 19.13
CA LYS A 137 6.81 -5.93 20.45
C LYS A 137 5.89 -4.69 20.48
N PRO A 138 5.22 -4.40 21.61
CA PRO A 138 4.34 -3.24 21.69
C PRO A 138 5.08 -1.93 21.43
N ILE A 139 4.46 -1.05 20.64
CA ILE A 139 4.93 0.32 20.37
C ILE A 139 3.80 1.28 20.68
N VAL A 140 4.07 2.27 21.53
CA VAL A 140 3.06 3.25 21.97
C VAL A 140 3.57 4.62 21.56
N ASN A 141 2.88 5.26 20.61
CA ASN A 141 3.23 6.57 20.09
C ASN A 141 4.68 6.66 19.55
N GLY A 142 5.12 5.65 18.80
CA GLY A 142 6.47 5.58 18.26
C GLY A 142 6.75 6.69 17.24
N SER A 143 7.97 7.22 17.20
CA SER A 143 8.39 8.24 16.22
C SER A 143 9.50 7.71 15.32
N GLU A 144 9.94 8.53 14.36
CA GLU A 144 10.99 8.21 13.40
C GLU A 144 12.38 7.98 14.03
N THR A 145 12.55 8.26 15.32
CA THR A 145 13.77 7.94 16.07
C THR A 145 13.90 6.45 16.42
N LEU A 146 12.82 5.68 16.28
CA LEU A 146 12.86 4.24 16.49
C LEU A 146 13.86 3.59 15.51
N PRO A 147 14.74 2.70 16.00
CA PRO A 147 15.66 1.99 15.12
C PRO A 147 14.88 1.06 14.18
N TYR A 148 15.49 0.76 13.03
CA TYR A 148 15.01 -0.33 12.19
C TYR A 148 14.97 -1.62 13.01
N PHE A 149 13.92 -2.40 12.78
CA PHE A 149 13.84 -3.73 13.35
C PHE A 149 14.97 -4.59 12.75
N PRO A 150 15.66 -5.44 13.55
CA PRO A 150 16.77 -6.23 13.04
C PRO A 150 16.34 -7.11 11.85
N ILE A 151 17.17 -7.13 10.81
CA ILE A 151 16.86 -7.75 9.51
C ILE A 151 16.61 -9.26 9.66
N GLU A 152 17.38 -9.89 10.52
CA GLU A 152 17.36 -11.30 10.90
C GLU A 152 16.15 -11.70 11.75
N ASP A 153 15.55 -10.75 12.47
CA ASP A 153 14.45 -11.02 13.40
C ASP A 153 13.06 -10.87 12.75
N HIS A 154 12.98 -10.30 11.55
CA HIS A 154 11.71 -10.08 10.86
C HIS A 154 10.93 -11.39 10.66
N VAL A 155 9.68 -11.37 11.11
CA VAL A 155 8.76 -12.53 11.04
C VAL A 155 8.26 -12.77 9.61
N ASP A 156 8.25 -11.74 8.76
CA ASP A 156 7.84 -11.82 7.37
C ASP A 156 8.87 -11.18 6.41
N ALA A 157 9.01 -11.80 5.23
CA ALA A 157 9.92 -11.33 4.19
C ALA A 157 9.55 -9.93 3.66
N TYR A 158 8.28 -9.55 3.73
CA TYR A 158 7.81 -8.23 3.31
C TYR A 158 8.40 -7.13 4.20
N GLY A 159 8.19 -7.19 5.52
CA GLY A 159 8.77 -6.23 6.46
C GLY A 159 10.28 -6.09 6.27
N ARG A 160 10.98 -7.22 6.19
CA ARG A 160 12.44 -7.26 5.98
C ARG A 160 12.86 -6.57 4.67
N SER A 161 12.24 -6.94 3.55
CA SER A 161 12.58 -6.39 2.24
C SER A 161 12.28 -4.89 2.16
N LYS A 162 11.18 -4.42 2.78
CA LYS A 162 10.85 -2.99 2.88
C LYS A 162 11.87 -2.23 3.73
N SER A 163 12.38 -2.80 4.83
CA SER A 163 13.44 -2.21 5.66
C SER A 163 14.73 -2.01 4.84
N ILE A 164 15.14 -3.00 4.05
CA ILE A 164 16.33 -2.93 3.21
C ILE A 164 16.13 -1.86 2.11
N ALA A 165 15.00 -1.92 1.40
CA ALA A 165 14.70 -0.99 0.32
C ALA A 165 14.56 0.46 0.81
N GLU A 166 13.96 0.71 1.99
CA GLU A 166 13.91 2.05 2.59
C GLU A 166 15.32 2.59 2.86
N GLN A 167 16.20 1.79 3.45
CA GLN A 167 17.59 2.19 3.70
C GLN A 167 18.34 2.50 2.40
N LEU A 168 18.14 1.72 1.34
CA LEU A 168 18.74 1.98 0.01
C LEU A 168 18.25 3.31 -0.58
N VAL A 169 16.95 3.59 -0.48
CA VAL A 169 16.34 4.84 -0.98
C VAL A 169 16.89 6.04 -0.22
N LEU A 170 16.89 6.01 1.13
CA LEU A 170 17.34 7.13 1.95
C LEU A 170 18.86 7.36 1.80
N LYS A 171 19.65 6.29 1.68
CA LYS A 171 21.10 6.39 1.41
C LYS A 171 21.41 6.99 0.03
N SER A 172 20.47 6.89 -0.93
CA SER A 172 20.62 7.46 -2.27
C SER A 172 20.27 8.96 -2.34
N ASN A 173 19.82 9.56 -1.24
CA ASN A 173 19.52 10.99 -1.16
C ASN A 173 20.76 11.84 -1.46
N GLY A 174 20.59 12.88 -2.27
CA GLY A 174 21.65 13.79 -2.70
C GLY A 174 22.57 13.24 -3.79
N ARG A 175 22.33 12.02 -4.30
CA ARG A 175 23.12 11.43 -5.40
C ARG A 175 22.98 12.28 -6.66
N GLN A 176 24.10 12.64 -7.28
CA GLN A 176 24.11 13.40 -8.54
C GLN A 176 23.60 12.54 -9.69
N ALA A 177 22.83 13.12 -10.61
CA ALA A 177 22.41 12.45 -11.82
C ALA A 177 23.60 12.22 -12.76
N LYS A 178 23.60 11.08 -13.45
CA LYS A 178 24.63 10.77 -14.45
C LYS A 178 24.43 11.58 -15.73
N SER A 179 23.18 11.86 -16.09
CA SER A 179 22.81 12.68 -17.24
C SER A 179 23.19 14.15 -17.09
N ASN A 180 23.19 14.69 -15.87
CA ASN A 180 23.49 16.10 -15.59
C ASN A 180 24.07 16.28 -14.18
N LYS A 181 25.36 16.63 -14.08
CA LYS A 181 26.08 16.82 -12.81
C LYS A 181 25.48 17.92 -11.90
N GLY A 182 24.69 18.85 -12.44
CA GLY A 182 23.99 19.87 -11.67
C GLY A 182 22.69 19.39 -11.03
N THR A 183 22.18 18.22 -11.44
CA THR A 183 20.92 17.65 -10.93
C THR A 183 21.20 16.64 -9.82
N ARG A 184 20.46 16.74 -8.72
CA ARG A 184 20.55 15.80 -7.58
C ARG A 184 19.21 15.11 -7.37
N LEU A 185 19.27 13.85 -6.95
CA LEU A 185 18.11 13.09 -6.52
C LEU A 185 17.84 13.34 -5.04
N TYR A 186 16.70 13.92 -4.70
CA TYR A 186 16.19 13.99 -3.35
C TYR A 186 15.18 12.88 -3.10
N THR A 187 15.34 12.17 -1.99
CA THR A 187 14.50 11.02 -1.66
C THR A 187 13.84 11.18 -0.29
N CYS A 188 12.65 10.62 -0.13
CA CYS A 188 12.03 10.45 1.20
C CYS A 188 11.25 9.14 1.25
N ALA A 189 10.94 8.67 2.46
CA ALA A 189 10.18 7.46 2.71
C ALA A 189 8.91 7.74 3.52
N ILE A 190 7.82 7.10 3.14
CA ILE A 190 6.51 7.22 3.78
C ILE A 190 6.17 5.89 4.41
N ARG A 191 5.99 5.86 5.74
CA ARG A 191 5.65 4.68 6.54
C ARG A 191 4.16 4.75 6.92
N PRO A 192 3.24 4.38 6.00
CA PRO A 192 1.82 4.41 6.30
C PRO A 192 1.47 3.37 7.36
N ALA A 193 0.45 3.69 8.17
CA ALA A 193 -0.28 2.75 9.00
C ALA A 193 -1.12 1.78 8.14
N ALA A 194 -2.02 0.99 8.76
CA ALA A 194 -2.90 0.10 8.01
C ALA A 194 -3.84 0.92 7.10
N ILE A 195 -3.77 0.67 5.78
CA ILE A 195 -4.47 1.46 4.78
C ILE A 195 -5.86 0.88 4.56
N TYR A 196 -6.88 1.75 4.57
CA TYR A 196 -8.27 1.36 4.29
C TYR A 196 -8.97 2.39 3.40
N GLY A 197 -10.05 1.97 2.74
CA GLY A 197 -10.87 2.84 1.91
C GLY A 197 -11.67 2.06 0.86
N PRO A 198 -12.53 2.75 0.10
CA PRO A 198 -13.25 2.19 -1.05
C PRO A 198 -12.29 1.59 -2.09
N GLY A 199 -12.48 0.33 -2.46
CA GLY A 199 -11.64 -0.32 -3.47
C GLY A 199 -10.34 -0.94 -2.95
N GLU A 200 -10.18 -1.11 -1.64
CA GLU A 200 -9.09 -1.93 -1.08
C GLU A 200 -9.22 -3.40 -1.56
N GLU A 201 -8.18 -3.91 -2.21
CA GLU A 201 -8.22 -5.19 -2.95
C GLU A 201 -7.48 -6.35 -2.25
N ARG A 202 -6.83 -6.13 -1.10
CA ARG A 202 -5.96 -7.15 -0.48
C ARG A 202 -6.49 -7.68 0.85
N HIS A 203 -6.71 -6.82 1.83
CA HIS A 203 -7.04 -7.23 3.19
C HIS A 203 -8.55 -7.43 3.40
N LEU A 204 -9.36 -6.43 3.05
CA LEU A 204 -10.81 -6.45 3.24
C LEU A 204 -11.48 -7.59 2.46
N PRO A 205 -11.14 -7.88 1.18
CA PRO A 205 -11.76 -9.01 0.49
C PRO A 205 -11.48 -10.36 1.19
N ARG A 206 -10.28 -10.55 1.75
CA ARG A 206 -9.91 -11.77 2.50
C ARG A 206 -10.68 -11.87 3.81
N ILE A 207 -10.77 -10.78 4.56
CA ILE A 207 -11.53 -10.75 5.82
C ILE A 207 -13.02 -11.00 5.55
N LEU A 208 -13.57 -10.41 4.49
CA LEU A 208 -14.96 -10.60 4.09
C LEU A 208 -15.24 -12.01 3.57
N SER A 209 -14.32 -12.66 2.87
CA SER A 209 -14.50 -14.04 2.44
C SER A 209 -14.57 -15.00 3.63
N LEU A 210 -13.76 -14.79 4.67
CA LEU A 210 -13.86 -15.52 5.93
C LEU A 210 -15.21 -15.30 6.62
N GLY A 211 -15.72 -14.08 6.60
CA GLY A 211 -17.07 -13.75 7.08
C GLY A 211 -18.17 -14.48 6.30
N LYS A 212 -18.10 -14.47 4.96
CA LYS A 212 -19.03 -15.19 4.07
C LYS A 212 -19.04 -16.70 4.34
N LEU A 213 -17.87 -17.28 4.65
CA LEU A 213 -17.71 -18.71 4.96
C LEU A 213 -18.04 -19.08 6.42
N GLY A 214 -18.37 -18.11 7.27
CA GLY A 214 -18.61 -18.34 8.70
C GLY A 214 -17.36 -18.74 9.50
N LEU A 215 -16.16 -18.50 8.95
CA LEU A 215 -14.87 -18.86 9.56
C LEU A 215 -14.26 -17.72 10.40
N ALA A 216 -14.90 -16.55 10.43
CA ALA A 216 -14.43 -15.39 11.18
C ALA A 216 -15.00 -15.34 12.61
N SER A 217 -14.71 -16.37 13.41
CA SER A 217 -15.30 -16.53 14.75
C SER A 217 -14.52 -15.85 15.87
N PHE A 218 -13.24 -15.54 15.65
CA PHE A 218 -12.32 -15.09 16.69
C PHE A 218 -11.88 -13.63 16.55
N ARG A 219 -11.84 -12.91 17.68
CA ARG A 219 -11.13 -11.64 17.85
C ARG A 219 -9.74 -11.95 18.38
N ILE A 220 -8.70 -11.49 17.71
CA ILE A 220 -7.32 -11.81 18.08
C ILE A 220 -6.76 -10.66 18.94
N GLY A 221 -6.19 -11.03 20.08
CA GLY A 221 -5.62 -10.08 21.04
C GLY A 221 -6.64 -9.47 21.99
N ALA A 222 -6.12 -8.80 23.02
CA ALA A 222 -6.94 -8.20 24.06
C ALA A 222 -7.77 -7.01 23.52
N PRO A 223 -8.94 -6.69 24.11
CA PRO A 223 -9.79 -5.58 23.67
C PRO A 223 -9.11 -4.20 23.71
N ASN A 224 -8.09 -4.03 24.55
CA ASN A 224 -7.32 -2.80 24.68
C ASN A 224 -6.16 -2.68 23.68
N VAL A 225 -5.97 -3.67 22.78
CA VAL A 225 -4.98 -3.57 21.70
C VAL A 225 -5.39 -2.43 20.77
N LYS A 226 -4.45 -1.52 20.50
CA LYS A 226 -4.66 -0.36 19.62
C LYS A 226 -3.72 -0.41 18.42
N THR A 227 -4.26 -0.10 17.25
CA THR A 227 -3.53 0.01 15.99
C THR A 227 -3.90 1.31 15.29
N ASP A 228 -2.97 1.84 14.50
CA ASP A 228 -3.24 2.99 13.63
C ASP A 228 -3.78 2.55 12.28
N TRP A 229 -4.62 3.42 11.73
CA TRP A 229 -5.16 3.33 10.39
C TRP A 229 -4.93 4.63 9.64
N VAL A 230 -4.88 4.54 8.32
CA VAL A 230 -4.82 5.69 7.42
C VAL A 230 -5.82 5.51 6.29
N TYR A 231 -6.68 6.49 6.10
CA TYR A 231 -7.59 6.52 4.96
C TYR A 231 -6.81 6.74 3.66
N ALA A 232 -7.17 6.05 2.59
CA ALA A 232 -6.41 6.06 1.34
C ALA A 232 -6.19 7.47 0.77
N ASP A 233 -7.20 8.34 0.83
CA ASP A 233 -7.07 9.71 0.32
C ASP A 233 -6.17 10.59 1.21
N ASN A 234 -6.19 10.36 2.53
CA ASN A 234 -5.24 11.00 3.46
C ASN A 234 -3.79 10.54 3.16
N LEU A 235 -3.60 9.26 2.84
CA LEU A 235 -2.30 8.77 2.40
C LEU A 235 -1.87 9.42 1.08
N VAL A 236 -2.75 9.52 0.09
CA VAL A 236 -2.46 10.21 -1.18
C VAL A 236 -2.03 11.66 -0.93
N LEU A 237 -2.75 12.37 -0.05
CA LEU A 237 -2.36 13.71 0.37
C LEU A 237 -0.95 13.73 0.98
N ALA A 238 -0.64 12.80 1.89
CA ALA A 238 0.69 12.71 2.49
C ALA A 238 1.80 12.46 1.43
N LEU A 239 1.53 11.63 0.42
CA LEU A 239 2.48 11.38 -0.67
C LEU A 239 2.74 12.66 -1.47
N ILE A 240 1.69 13.41 -1.82
CA ILE A 240 1.80 14.67 -2.53
C ILE A 240 2.60 15.69 -1.71
N LEU A 241 2.25 15.87 -0.43
CA LEU A 241 2.98 16.76 0.48
C LEU A 241 4.45 16.37 0.64
N ALA A 242 4.75 15.07 0.68
CA ALA A 242 6.12 14.59 0.72
C ALA A 242 6.88 14.95 -0.57
N SER A 243 6.24 14.82 -1.74
CA SER A 243 6.84 15.24 -3.02
C SER A 243 7.07 16.75 -3.12
N MET A 244 6.24 17.55 -2.46
CA MET A 244 6.39 19.01 -2.34
C MET A 244 7.50 19.36 -1.34
N GLY A 245 7.62 18.59 -0.25
CA GLY A 245 8.72 18.71 0.71
C GLY A 245 10.11 18.39 0.14
N LEU A 246 10.17 17.77 -1.04
CA LEU A 246 11.38 17.50 -1.82
C LEU A 246 11.73 18.61 -2.84
N LEU A 247 10.94 19.68 -2.96
CA LEU A 247 11.26 20.80 -3.84
C LEU A 247 12.48 21.57 -3.31
N ASP A 248 13.45 21.82 -4.19
CA ASP A 248 14.72 22.50 -3.91
C ASP A 248 14.78 23.94 -4.45
N ASP A 249 13.73 24.38 -5.13
CA ASP A 249 13.64 25.64 -5.88
C ASP A 249 12.59 26.62 -5.31
N ILE A 250 12.08 26.36 -4.11
CA ILE A 250 11.08 27.22 -3.45
C ILE A 250 11.70 28.62 -3.18
N PRO A 251 11.16 29.71 -3.74
CA PRO A 251 11.68 31.06 -3.54
C PRO A 251 11.82 31.43 -2.05
N GLY A 252 12.99 31.92 -1.65
CA GLY A 252 13.28 32.29 -0.26
C GLY A 252 13.77 31.15 0.64
N ARG A 253 13.76 29.89 0.17
CA ARG A 253 14.28 28.74 0.92
C ARG A 253 15.62 28.28 0.32
N LYS A 254 16.72 28.80 0.84
CA LYS A 254 18.07 28.30 0.49
C LYS A 254 18.41 27.09 1.36
N GLY A 255 18.70 25.93 0.76
CA GLY A 255 19.17 24.75 1.47
C GLY A 255 18.67 23.44 0.89
N THR A 256 18.95 22.34 1.59
CA THR A 256 18.43 21.01 1.27
C THR A 256 16.90 20.99 1.50
N PRO A 257 16.09 20.35 0.63
CA PRO A 257 14.66 20.19 0.86
C PRO A 257 14.37 19.54 2.20
N VAL A 258 13.25 19.91 2.84
CA VAL A 258 12.92 19.45 4.20
C VAL A 258 12.75 17.94 4.28
N ALA A 259 12.17 17.33 3.24
CA ALA A 259 11.92 15.90 3.19
C ALA A 259 13.14 15.07 2.76
N ALA A 260 14.22 15.72 2.32
CA ALA A 260 15.37 15.03 1.76
C ALA A 260 16.06 14.13 2.79
N GLY A 261 16.15 12.83 2.47
CA GLY A 261 16.73 11.79 3.32
C GLY A 261 15.89 11.46 4.56
N GLN A 262 14.63 11.90 4.62
CA GLN A 262 13.75 11.69 5.77
C GLN A 262 12.75 10.55 5.54
N ALA A 263 12.41 9.87 6.63
CA ALA A 263 11.23 9.02 6.72
C ALA A 263 10.12 9.73 7.52
N TYR A 264 8.86 9.35 7.29
CA TYR A 264 7.69 9.89 7.98
C TYR A 264 6.63 8.81 8.27
N PHE A 265 6.14 8.73 9.50
CA PHE A 265 4.94 7.95 9.81
C PHE A 265 3.67 8.71 9.42
N ILE A 266 2.74 8.02 8.74
CA ILE A 266 1.47 8.60 8.29
C ILE A 266 0.31 7.77 8.83
N CYS A 267 -0.56 8.41 9.63
CA CYS A 267 -1.79 7.86 10.18
C CYS A 267 -2.87 8.94 10.34
N ASP A 268 -4.09 8.54 10.67
CA ASP A 268 -5.22 9.47 10.93
C ASP A 268 -5.27 9.95 12.40
N GLY A 269 -4.36 9.49 13.27
CA GLY A 269 -4.23 9.98 14.65
C GLY A 269 -5.27 9.46 15.65
N ALA A 270 -6.02 8.41 15.31
CA ALA A 270 -7.06 7.83 16.14
C ALA A 270 -6.80 6.33 16.41
N PRO A 271 -5.82 5.97 17.25
CA PRO A 271 -5.46 4.58 17.50
C PRO A 271 -6.61 3.84 18.21
N ILE A 272 -7.07 2.76 17.58
CA ILE A 272 -8.28 2.02 17.97
C ILE A 272 -8.08 0.52 17.70
N ASN A 273 -8.85 -0.32 18.38
CA ASN A 273 -8.81 -1.76 18.11
C ASN A 273 -9.30 -2.07 16.69
N SER A 274 -8.52 -2.82 15.92
CA SER A 274 -8.86 -3.21 14.52
C SER A 274 -10.24 -3.87 14.40
N PHE A 275 -10.63 -4.68 15.39
CA PHE A 275 -11.94 -5.34 15.35
C PHE A 275 -13.09 -4.37 15.59
N ASP A 276 -12.90 -3.36 16.43
CA ASP A 276 -13.93 -2.35 16.71
C ASP A 276 -14.02 -1.30 15.61
N PHE A 277 -12.89 -0.94 15.03
CA PHE A 277 -12.82 0.10 14.00
C PHE A 277 -13.41 -0.34 12.67
N ILE A 278 -12.92 -1.46 12.10
CA ILE A 278 -13.26 -1.81 10.72
C ILE A 278 -13.96 -3.17 10.60
N ILE A 279 -13.50 -4.20 11.32
CA ILE A 279 -14.00 -5.57 11.11
C ILE A 279 -15.46 -5.70 11.57
N SER A 280 -15.78 -5.32 12.81
CA SER A 280 -17.13 -5.46 13.36
C SER A 280 -18.15 -4.58 12.64
N PRO A 281 -17.89 -3.27 12.39
CA PRO A 281 -18.82 -2.42 11.66
C PRO A 281 -19.08 -2.94 10.23
N LEU A 282 -18.03 -3.35 9.53
CA LEU A 282 -18.15 -3.87 8.16
C LEU A 282 -18.98 -5.17 8.14
N PHE A 283 -18.72 -6.11 9.06
CA PHE A 283 -19.47 -7.36 9.13
C PHE A 283 -20.95 -7.13 9.45
N ARG A 284 -21.25 -6.26 10.42
CA ARG A 284 -22.64 -5.89 10.75
C ARG A 284 -23.33 -5.28 9.53
N SER A 285 -22.67 -4.33 8.85
CA SER A 285 -23.25 -3.63 7.69
C SER A 285 -23.54 -4.54 6.49
N LEU A 286 -22.83 -5.67 6.41
CA LEU A 286 -22.98 -6.66 5.34
C LEU A 286 -23.78 -7.89 5.79
N GLY A 287 -24.31 -7.93 7.02
CA GLY A 287 -25.11 -9.03 7.54
C GLY A 287 -24.33 -10.32 7.84
N TYR A 288 -23.03 -10.22 8.11
CA TYR A 288 -22.20 -11.36 8.52
C TYR A 288 -22.12 -11.48 10.05
N ALA A 289 -21.86 -12.70 10.54
CA ALA A 289 -21.66 -12.96 11.95
C ALA A 289 -20.40 -12.25 12.47
N VAL A 290 -20.55 -11.42 13.49
CA VAL A 290 -19.43 -10.67 14.10
C VAL A 290 -18.62 -11.59 15.01
N PRO A 291 -17.28 -11.56 14.94
CA PRO A 291 -16.43 -12.30 15.88
C PRO A 291 -16.68 -11.83 17.33
N ARG A 292 -17.04 -12.77 18.23
CA ARG A 292 -17.33 -12.48 19.65
C ARG A 292 -16.35 -13.14 20.62
N VAL A 293 -15.72 -14.24 20.21
CA VAL A 293 -14.80 -15.01 21.06
C VAL A 293 -13.41 -14.42 20.94
N THR A 294 -12.79 -14.08 22.06
CA THR A 294 -11.41 -13.58 22.06
C THR A 294 -10.42 -14.75 22.10
N LEU A 295 -9.42 -14.70 21.22
CA LEU A 295 -8.29 -15.62 21.16
C LEU A 295 -7.03 -14.88 21.59
N ASP A 296 -6.35 -15.41 22.61
CA ASP A 296 -5.08 -14.84 23.08
C ASP A 296 -4.02 -14.83 21.96
N THR A 297 -3.22 -13.76 21.92
CA THR A 297 -2.19 -13.56 20.89
C THR A 297 -1.19 -14.71 20.86
N SER A 298 -0.82 -15.29 22.00
CA SER A 298 0.15 -16.39 22.08
C SER A 298 -0.40 -17.68 21.45
N VAL A 299 -1.67 -17.96 21.69
CA VAL A 299 -2.37 -19.12 21.12
C VAL A 299 -2.55 -18.93 19.61
N ALA A 300 -2.97 -17.73 19.18
CA ALA A 300 -3.07 -17.39 17.77
C ALA A 300 -1.72 -17.51 17.05
N LEU A 301 -0.62 -17.11 17.69
CA LEU A 301 0.73 -17.28 17.15
C LEU A 301 1.10 -18.75 16.99
N ALA A 302 0.83 -19.60 17.99
CA ALA A 302 1.09 -21.04 17.90
C ALA A 302 0.33 -21.68 16.72
N ILE A 303 -0.96 -21.37 16.57
CA ILE A 303 -1.78 -21.86 15.45
C ILE A 303 -1.23 -21.35 14.11
N SER A 304 -0.94 -20.05 14.01
CA SER A 304 -0.44 -19.45 12.76
C SER A 304 0.93 -20.00 12.34
N ARG A 305 1.79 -20.40 13.28
CA ARG A 305 3.07 -21.07 12.98
C ARG A 305 2.87 -22.46 12.40
N ILE A 306 1.88 -23.21 12.90
CA ILE A 306 1.49 -24.51 12.33
C ILE A 306 0.95 -24.31 10.90
N ILE A 307 0.06 -23.34 10.71
CA ILE A 307 -0.48 -23.00 9.37
C ILE A 307 0.65 -22.62 8.41
N LEU A 308 1.59 -21.78 8.85
CA LEU A 308 2.75 -21.39 8.05
C LEU A 308 3.62 -22.60 7.69
N PHE A 309 3.93 -23.46 8.65
CA PHE A 309 4.72 -24.67 8.42
C PHE A 309 4.05 -25.59 7.38
N MET A 310 2.75 -25.86 7.54
CA MET A 310 1.98 -26.67 6.59
C MET A 310 1.92 -26.02 5.20
N SER A 311 1.71 -24.70 5.14
CA SER A 311 1.67 -23.96 3.87
C SER A 311 3.01 -24.04 3.14
N THR A 312 4.12 -23.91 3.86
CA THR A 312 5.48 -24.02 3.31
C THR A 312 5.80 -25.44 2.83
N LEU A 313 5.37 -26.47 3.56
CA LEU A 313 5.58 -27.87 3.18
C LEU A 313 4.83 -28.23 1.88
N LEU A 314 3.60 -27.72 1.74
CA LEU A 314 2.73 -28.00 0.60
C LEU A 314 3.08 -27.17 -0.65
N TYR A 315 3.76 -26.02 -0.46
CA TYR A 315 4.06 -25.06 -1.52
C TYR A 315 4.85 -25.64 -2.72
N PRO A 316 5.87 -26.51 -2.54
CA PRO A 316 6.61 -27.06 -3.67
C PRO A 316 5.82 -28.08 -4.48
N TRP A 317 4.75 -28.66 -3.93
CA TRP A 317 4.04 -29.82 -4.50
C TRP A 317 2.67 -29.47 -5.08
N LEU A 318 2.18 -28.27 -4.84
CA LEU A 318 0.88 -27.79 -5.31
C LEU A 318 1.06 -26.52 -6.13
N ASP A 319 0.56 -26.52 -7.35
CA ASP A 319 0.55 -25.34 -8.22
C ASP A 319 -0.17 -24.18 -7.50
N SER A 320 0.32 -22.95 -7.63
CA SER A 320 -0.09 -21.75 -6.86
C SER A 320 -1.61 -21.48 -6.89
N LYS A 321 -2.28 -22.01 -7.92
CA LYS A 321 -3.73 -21.98 -8.14
C LYS A 321 -4.54 -22.88 -7.17
N TRP A 322 -3.96 -23.97 -6.66
CA TRP A 322 -4.66 -24.98 -5.86
C TRP A 322 -4.49 -24.81 -4.34
N ILE A 323 -3.51 -24.04 -3.88
CA ILE A 323 -3.31 -23.79 -2.45
C ILE A 323 -4.48 -22.93 -1.93
N PRO A 324 -5.16 -23.27 -0.83
CA PRO A 324 -6.11 -22.35 -0.21
C PRO A 324 -5.38 -21.14 0.39
N GLN A 325 -6.00 -19.95 0.38
CA GLN A 325 -5.42 -18.79 1.06
C GLN A 325 -5.19 -19.13 2.55
N PRO A 326 -4.00 -18.88 3.13
CA PRO A 326 -3.81 -19.09 4.55
C PRO A 326 -4.78 -18.19 5.32
N LEU A 327 -5.43 -18.78 6.33
CA LEU A 327 -6.43 -18.08 7.14
C LEU A 327 -5.79 -16.88 7.85
N ILE A 328 -4.69 -17.13 8.56
CA ILE A 328 -3.88 -16.10 9.21
C ILE A 328 -2.44 -16.57 9.40
N LEU A 329 -1.48 -15.68 9.15
CA LEU A 329 -0.05 -15.92 9.32
C LEU A 329 0.53 -15.18 10.53
N PRO A 330 1.70 -15.58 11.07
CA PRO A 330 2.26 -14.98 12.28
C PRO A 330 2.40 -13.45 12.24
N ALA A 331 2.85 -12.88 11.12
CA ALA A 331 2.94 -11.43 11.01
C ALA A 331 1.55 -10.75 10.98
N GLU A 332 0.52 -11.40 10.45
CA GLU A 332 -0.86 -10.89 10.53
C GLU A 332 -1.37 -10.93 11.99
N VAL A 333 -1.03 -11.98 12.75
CA VAL A 333 -1.35 -12.06 14.19
C VAL A 333 -0.69 -10.91 14.96
N TYR A 334 0.59 -10.62 14.73
CA TYR A 334 1.24 -9.48 15.37
C TYR A 334 0.57 -8.14 15.02
N LYS A 335 0.17 -7.95 13.76
CA LYS A 335 -0.51 -6.73 13.28
C LYS A 335 -1.91 -6.49 13.86
N VAL A 336 -2.56 -7.51 14.45
CA VAL A 336 -3.88 -7.33 15.07
C VAL A 336 -3.88 -7.57 16.58
N GLY A 337 -2.94 -8.36 17.08
CA GLY A 337 -2.91 -8.83 18.46
C GLY A 337 -1.91 -8.11 19.37
N VAL A 338 -1.10 -7.18 18.84
CA VAL A 338 -0.11 -6.41 19.61
C VAL A 338 -0.33 -4.92 19.37
N THR A 339 -0.33 -4.12 20.45
CA THR A 339 -0.49 -2.66 20.36
C THR A 339 0.69 -2.04 19.62
N HIS A 340 0.41 -1.33 18.53
CA HIS A 340 1.40 -0.54 17.80
C HIS A 340 0.72 0.66 17.15
N TYR A 341 1.17 1.86 17.52
CA TYR A 341 0.73 3.09 16.90
C TYR A 341 1.86 4.13 16.95
N PHE A 342 1.85 5.05 16.00
CA PHE A 342 2.96 5.93 15.69
C PHE A 342 2.52 7.39 15.64
N SER A 343 3.43 8.28 16.00
CA SER A 343 3.23 9.71 15.93
C SER A 343 3.45 10.20 14.51
N TYR A 344 2.45 10.89 13.93
CA TYR A 344 2.58 11.60 12.67
C TYR A 344 3.05 13.06 12.84
N LEU A 345 3.47 13.47 14.05
CA LEU A 345 3.81 14.86 14.36
C LEU A 345 4.93 15.40 13.46
N LYS A 346 5.94 14.60 13.13
CA LYS A 346 7.00 15.00 12.21
C LYS A 346 6.45 15.33 10.82
N ALA A 347 5.53 14.50 10.30
CA ALA A 347 4.87 14.78 9.02
C ALA A 347 4.02 16.05 9.07
N LYS A 348 3.33 16.29 10.21
CA LYS A 348 2.56 17.51 10.44
C LYS A 348 3.46 18.76 10.45
N GLU A 349 4.58 18.72 11.17
CA GLU A 349 5.48 19.86 11.34
C GLU A 349 6.29 20.16 10.07
N GLU A 350 6.85 19.14 9.43
CA GLU A 350 7.76 19.30 8.29
C GLU A 350 7.03 19.36 6.94
N LEU A 351 5.98 18.55 6.75
CA LEU A 351 5.24 18.46 5.48
C LEU A 351 3.89 19.21 5.51
N GLY A 352 3.42 19.62 6.69
CA GLY A 352 2.08 20.20 6.84
C GLY A 352 0.96 19.17 6.77
N TYR A 353 1.26 17.88 6.98
CA TYR A 353 0.26 16.82 6.90
C TYR A 353 -0.78 16.93 8.03
N VAL A 354 -2.04 17.09 7.64
CA VAL A 354 -3.21 16.99 8.52
C VAL A 354 -4.23 16.10 7.80
N PRO A 355 -4.72 15.02 8.43
CA PRO A 355 -5.77 14.19 7.85
C PRO A 355 -7.00 15.03 7.51
N VAL A 356 -7.45 14.99 6.26
CA VAL A 356 -8.59 15.77 5.78
C VAL A 356 -9.89 14.99 5.96
N THR A 357 -9.85 13.68 5.77
CA THR A 357 -10.98 12.78 6.01
C THR A 357 -10.87 12.20 7.41
N SER A 358 -11.94 12.29 8.20
CA SER A 358 -11.99 11.67 9.52
C SER A 358 -12.11 10.14 9.43
N PRO A 359 -11.66 9.38 10.45
CA PRO A 359 -11.83 7.93 10.48
C PRO A 359 -13.29 7.47 10.33
N GLN A 360 -14.24 8.25 10.84
CA GLN A 360 -15.67 7.96 10.75
C GLN A 360 -16.19 8.10 9.31
N GLU A 361 -15.82 9.19 8.62
CA GLU A 361 -16.18 9.42 7.21
C GLU A 361 -15.55 8.37 6.30
N GLY A 362 -14.26 8.09 6.48
CA GLY A 362 -13.54 7.07 5.71
C GLY A 362 -14.14 5.67 5.88
N LEU A 363 -14.53 5.31 7.11
CA LEU A 363 -15.20 4.05 7.40
C LEU A 363 -16.60 3.98 6.74
N ALA A 364 -17.37 5.06 6.81
CA ALA A 364 -18.69 5.13 6.18
C ALA A 364 -18.61 4.98 4.65
N ALA A 365 -17.64 5.63 4.01
CA ALA A 365 -17.38 5.48 2.57
C ALA A 365 -16.98 4.03 2.23
N THR A 366 -16.11 3.43 3.04
CA THR A 366 -15.66 2.03 2.87
C THR A 366 -16.84 1.05 2.98
N ILE A 367 -17.70 1.21 3.99
CA ILE A 367 -18.90 0.39 4.17
C ILE A 367 -19.84 0.54 2.97
N SER A 368 -20.10 1.78 2.55
CA SER A 368 -20.99 2.07 1.41
C SER A 368 -20.50 1.40 0.13
N TYR A 369 -19.20 1.46 -0.14
CA TYR A 369 -18.58 0.77 -1.27
C TYR A 369 -18.80 -0.76 -1.23
N TRP A 370 -18.59 -1.39 -0.08
CA TRP A 370 -18.76 -2.83 0.07
C TRP A 370 -20.22 -3.28 0.02
N GLN A 371 -21.15 -2.46 0.52
CA GLN A 371 -22.59 -2.71 0.39
C GLN A 371 -23.02 -2.65 -1.06
N GLU A 372 -22.58 -1.63 -1.81
CA GLU A 372 -22.85 -1.50 -3.23
C GLU A 372 -22.27 -2.66 -4.04
N ARG A 373 -21.03 -3.05 -3.75
CA ARG A 373 -20.41 -4.21 -4.37
C ARG A 373 -21.19 -5.50 -4.08
N LYS A 374 -21.63 -5.70 -2.83
CA LYS A 374 -22.46 -6.86 -2.46
C LYS A 374 -23.79 -6.85 -3.22
N ARG A 375 -24.45 -5.69 -3.37
CA ARG A 375 -25.66 -5.54 -4.19
C ARG A 375 -25.39 -5.93 -5.64
N ARG A 376 -24.35 -5.39 -6.28
CA ARG A 376 -23.98 -5.76 -7.66
C ARG A 376 -23.62 -7.24 -7.85
N GLU A 377 -23.00 -7.87 -6.85
CA GLU A 377 -22.71 -9.32 -6.88
C GLU A 377 -24.00 -10.16 -6.75
N LEU A 378 -25.01 -9.68 -6.01
CA LEU A 378 -26.30 -10.35 -5.82
C LEU A 378 -27.28 -10.09 -6.99
N ASP A 379 -27.27 -8.88 -7.54
CA ASP A 379 -28.16 -8.39 -8.62
C ASP A 379 -27.53 -8.52 -10.02
N GLY A 380 -26.27 -8.97 -10.11
CA GLY A 380 -25.59 -9.26 -11.38
C GLY A 380 -26.24 -10.46 -12.09
N PRO A 381 -26.08 -10.60 -13.42
CA PRO A 381 -26.71 -11.68 -14.16
C PRO A 381 -26.30 -13.01 -13.53
N THR A 382 -27.28 -13.68 -12.91
CA THR A 382 -27.10 -15.01 -12.37
C THR A 382 -26.60 -15.87 -13.54
N ILE A 383 -25.59 -16.71 -13.33
CA ILE A 383 -25.02 -17.60 -14.36
C ILE A 383 -26.09 -18.45 -15.09
N MET A 384 -27.29 -18.58 -14.53
CA MET A 384 -28.47 -19.19 -15.13
C MET A 384 -29.20 -18.34 -16.20
N SER A 385 -28.88 -17.05 -16.36
CA SER A 385 -29.57 -16.13 -17.29
C SER A 385 -28.84 -15.94 -18.64
N VAL A 386 -27.63 -16.48 -18.79
CA VAL A 386 -26.82 -16.40 -20.03
C VAL A 386 -26.82 -17.72 -20.81
N ALA A 387 -27.51 -18.76 -20.31
CA ALA A 387 -27.66 -20.04 -21.00
C ALA A 387 -29.09 -20.22 -21.53
N LEU A 388 -29.48 -19.44 -22.54
CA LEU A 388 -30.44 -19.82 -23.58
C LEU A 388 -30.52 -18.69 -24.63
N PRO A 389 -29.85 -18.88 -25.77
CA PRO A 389 -30.61 -18.81 -27.01
C PRO A 389 -30.32 -20.01 -27.91
N CYS A 390 -31.34 -20.38 -28.68
CA CYS A 390 -31.30 -21.32 -29.81
C CYS A 390 -31.06 -22.79 -29.48
N PHE A 391 -32.13 -23.55 -29.25
CA PHE A 391 -32.35 -24.83 -29.93
C PHE A 391 -33.83 -25.20 -29.84
N THR A 392 -34.57 -25.01 -30.93
CA THR A 392 -35.67 -25.86 -31.45
C THR A 392 -36.45 -25.11 -32.52
N ARG A 393 -35.92 -25.10 -33.74
CA ARG A 393 -36.71 -25.18 -34.97
C ARG A 393 -36.04 -26.20 -35.87
N VAL A 394 -36.86 -26.93 -36.63
CA VAL A 394 -36.57 -28.11 -37.48
C VAL A 394 -36.49 -29.39 -36.62
N TRP A 395 -37.49 -30.29 -36.62
CA TRP A 395 -38.01 -31.07 -37.76
C TRP A 395 -39.52 -31.41 -37.65
N HIS A 396 -40.13 -31.53 -38.85
CA HIS A 396 -41.47 -31.96 -39.24
C HIS A 396 -42.65 -30.98 -39.12
#